data_AF-A0A484KAU8-F1
#
_entry.id   AF-A0A484KAU8-F1
#
_cell.length_a   1.000
_cell.length_b   1.000
_cell.length_c   1.000
_cell.angle_alpha   90.00
_cell.angle_beta   90.00
_cell.angle_gamma   90.00
#
_symmetry.space_group_name_H-M   'P 1'
#
loop_
_entity.id
_entity.type
_entity.pdbx_description
1 polymer ?
#
loop_
_entity_poly.entity_id
_entity_poly.type
_entity_poly.pdbx_seq_one_letter_code
_entity_poly.pdbx_strand_id
1 'polypeptide(L)'
;MTILTSWTDKNPGRRMWKCDGNGTRKCCSWEWLDPPICDRAKKLIPGLLKKSSAKDEEIKLLNKRIKEKKIGAFMFGFCVALVLNMAIFVLFM
;
A
#
# COMPACT_ATOMS: atom_id res chain seq x y z
N MET A 1 9.58 19.17 -18.25
CA MET A 1 9.60 19.50 -16.82
C MET A 1 8.56 18.66 -16.12
N THR A 2 8.88 18.08 -14.96
CA THR A 2 7.96 17.26 -14.17
C THR A 2 7.55 18.00 -12.90
N ILE A 3 6.27 17.91 -12.54
CA ILE A 3 5.77 18.38 -11.24
C ILE A 3 5.95 17.25 -10.21
N LEU A 4 6.61 17.55 -9.11
CA LEU A 4 6.77 16.66 -7.97
C LEU A 4 6.09 17.22 -6.73
N THR A 5 5.61 16.34 -5.87
CA THR A 5 5.06 16.72 -4.56
C THR A 5 6.05 16.33 -3.46
N SER A 6 6.43 17.28 -2.61
CA SER A 6 7.23 17.01 -1.42
C SER A 6 6.36 16.40 -0.34
N TRP A 7 6.85 15.32 0.28
CA TRP A 7 6.22 14.69 1.44
C TRP A 7 7.11 14.79 2.69
N THR A 8 8.00 15.78 2.72
CA THR A 8 8.84 16.05 3.89
C THR A 8 8.05 16.76 4.98
N ASP A 9 8.43 16.58 6.24
CA ASP A 9 7.77 17.25 7.38
C ASP A 9 7.76 18.78 7.28
N LYS A 10 8.76 19.37 6.60
CA LYS A 10 8.86 20.83 6.42
C LYS A 10 8.00 21.39 5.29
N ASN A 11 7.72 20.59 4.25
CA ASN A 11 6.98 21.00 3.07
C ASN A 11 5.94 19.94 2.63
N PRO A 12 5.09 19.42 3.53
CA PRO A 12 4.23 18.30 3.21
C PRO A 12 3.16 18.72 2.20
N GLY A 13 3.02 17.94 1.12
CA GLY A 13 2.06 18.19 0.04
C GLY A 13 2.44 19.36 -0.90
N ARG A 14 3.60 20.02 -0.69
CA ARG A 14 3.98 21.20 -1.49
C ARG A 14 4.58 20.77 -2.83
N ARG A 15 4.13 21.37 -3.94
CA ARG A 15 4.60 21.00 -5.28
C ARG A 15 5.80 21.83 -5.74
N MET A 16 6.69 21.20 -6.47
CA MET A 16 7.85 21.82 -7.13
C MET A 16 7.96 21.37 -8.58
N TRP A 17 8.43 22.27 -9.43
CA TRP A 17 8.95 21.91 -10.75
C TRP A 17 10.33 21.30 -10.59
N LYS A 18 10.57 20.21 -11.29
CA LYS A 18 11.90 19.66 -11.51
C LYS A 18 12.19 19.64 -13.00
N CYS A 19 13.37 20.13 -13.36
CA CYS A 19 13.85 20.02 -14.72
C CYS A 19 14.02 18.54 -15.10
N ASP A 20 13.47 18.16 -16.25
CA ASP A 20 13.68 16.82 -16.79
C ASP A 20 15.02 16.86 -17.52
N GLY A 21 15.99 16.08 -17.04
CA GLY A 21 17.25 15.91 -17.77
C GLY A 21 16.99 15.20 -19.10
N ASN A 22 17.68 15.59 -20.16
CA ASN A 22 17.69 14.84 -21.41
C ASN A 22 18.83 13.83 -21.39
N GLY A 23 18.49 12.53 -21.27
CA GLY A 23 19.40 11.40 -21.47
C GLY A 23 20.69 11.47 -20.63
N THR A 24 21.74 12.04 -21.20
CA THR A 24 23.10 12.12 -20.65
C THR A 24 23.37 13.35 -19.76
N ARG A 25 22.53 14.40 -19.78
CA ARG A 25 22.69 15.57 -18.89
C ARG A 25 21.68 15.56 -17.76
N LYS A 26 22.16 15.41 -16.53
CA LYS A 26 21.37 15.64 -15.33
C LYS A 26 21.13 17.14 -15.17
N CYS A 27 19.89 17.57 -15.34
CA CYS A 27 19.45 18.91 -15.00
C CYS A 27 19.08 18.94 -13.51
N CYS A 28 19.75 19.79 -12.72
CA CYS A 28 19.55 19.85 -11.26
C CYS A 28 18.69 21.04 -10.81
N SER A 29 18.12 21.80 -11.75
CA SER A 29 17.26 22.93 -11.44
C SER A 29 15.89 22.48 -10.94
N TRP A 30 15.42 23.10 -9.87
CA TRP A 30 14.09 22.92 -9.32
C TRP A 30 13.60 24.21 -8.68
N GLU A 31 12.28 24.40 -8.65
CA GLU A 31 11.65 25.59 -8.07
C GLU A 31 10.30 25.22 -7.45
N TRP A 32 9.93 25.90 -6.36
CA TRP A 32 8.63 25.70 -5.73
C TRP A 32 7.50 26.29 -6.59
N LEU A 33 6.48 25.48 -6.86
CA LEU A 33 5.26 25.94 -7.54
C LEU A 33 4.28 26.57 -6.56
N ASP A 34 4.08 25.92 -5.42
CA ASP A 34 3.17 26.40 -4.39
C ASP A 34 3.90 27.33 -3.40
N PRO A 35 3.24 28.32 -2.80
CA PRO A 35 3.83 29.14 -1.74
C PRO A 35 4.18 28.31 -0.50
N PRO A 36 4.99 28.84 0.44
CA PRO A 36 5.27 28.18 1.70
C PRO A 36 3.97 27.80 2.42
N ILE A 37 3.92 26.55 2.90
CA ILE A 37 2.75 26.03 3.58
C ILE A 37 2.65 26.60 5.01
N CYS A 38 1.44 26.78 5.53
CA CYS A 38 1.22 27.31 6.87
C CYS A 38 1.68 26.33 7.97
N ASP A 39 2.06 26.86 9.13
CA ASP A 39 2.64 26.06 10.22
C ASP A 39 1.68 25.02 10.80
N ARG A 40 0.37 25.31 10.78
CA ARG A 40 -0.66 24.33 11.16
C ARG A 40 -0.61 23.10 10.25
N ALA A 41 -0.52 23.30 8.93
CA ALA A 41 -0.48 22.20 7.98
C ALA A 41 0.83 21.41 8.04
N LYS A 42 1.98 22.07 8.32
CA LYS A 42 3.26 21.38 8.59
C LYS A 42 3.16 20.39 9.76
N LYS A 43 2.33 20.68 10.77
CA LYS A 43 2.12 19.78 11.91
C LYS A 43 1.06 18.71 11.61
N LEU A 44 -0.05 19.09 10.99
CA LEU A 44 -1.19 18.19 10.79
C LEU A 44 -0.95 17.15 9.69
N ILE A 45 -0.46 17.55 8.52
CA ILE A 45 -0.36 16.66 7.36
C ILE A 45 0.56 15.46 7.64
N PRO A 46 1.77 15.63 8.21
CA PRO A 46 2.62 14.47 8.54
C PRO A 46 2.00 13.54 9.57
N GLY A 47 1.29 14.09 10.57
CA GLY A 47 0.58 13.28 11.56
C GLY A 47 -0.52 12.44 10.94
N LEU A 48 -1.30 13.02 10.02
CA LEU A 48 -2.33 12.31 9.27
C LEU A 48 -1.75 11.23 8.35
N LEU A 49 -0.67 11.53 7.63
CA LEU A 49 0.02 10.57 6.78
C LEU A 49 0.52 9.37 7.58
N LYS A 50 1.18 9.59 8.72
CA LYS A 50 1.65 8.51 9.61
C LYS A 50 0.49 7.65 10.13
N LYS A 51 -0.64 8.27 10.48
CA LYS A 51 -1.84 7.56 10.93
C LYS A 51 -2.46 6.74 9.80
N SER A 52 -2.50 7.29 8.58
CA SER A 52 -3.00 6.57 7.40
C SER A 52 -2.12 5.38 7.09
N SER A 53 -0.80 5.57 7.01
CA SER A 53 0.13 4.47 6.72
C SER A 53 0.08 3.36 7.76
N ALA A 54 -0.08 3.70 9.05
CA ALA A 54 -0.25 2.70 10.11
C ALA A 54 -1.52 1.86 9.92
N LYS A 55 -2.64 2.50 9.55
CA LYS A 55 -3.88 1.79 9.23
C LYS A 55 -3.77 0.93 7.99
N ASP A 56 -3.08 1.41 6.95
CA ASP A 56 -2.87 0.65 5.72
C ASP A 56 -2.07 -0.63 5.99
N GLU A 57 -1.05 -0.57 6.85
CA GLU A 57 -0.31 -1.76 7.29
C GLU A 57 -1.17 -2.71 8.13
N GLU A 58 -2.01 -2.20 9.03
CA GLU A 58 -2.95 -3.02 9.79
C GLU A 58 -3.93 -3.76 8.86
N ILE A 59 -4.48 -3.06 7.87
CA ILE A 59 -5.38 -3.65 6.86
C ILE A 59 -4.66 -4.74 6.07
N LYS A 60 -3.41 -4.52 5.65
CA LYS A 60 -2.61 -5.55 4.96
C LYS A 60 -2.43 -6.81 5.81
N LEU A 61 -2.12 -6.66 7.09
CA LEU A 61 -1.95 -7.78 8.02
C LEU A 61 -3.25 -8.54 8.26
N LEU A 62 -4.38 -7.84 8.39
CA LEU A 62 -5.70 -8.45 8.53
C LEU A 62 -6.10 -9.20 7.26
N ASN A 63 -5.90 -8.61 6.09
CA ASN A 63 -6.19 -9.27 4.81
C ASN A 63 -5.34 -10.52 4.61
N LYS A 64 -4.06 -10.51 5.01
CA LYS A 64 -3.21 -11.70 4.99
C LYS A 64 -3.79 -12.81 5.88
N ARG A 65 -4.18 -12.49 7.12
CA ARG A 65 -4.80 -13.46 8.05
C ARG A 65 -6.13 -14.02 7.53
N ILE A 66 -6.96 -13.18 6.92
CA ILE A 66 -8.22 -13.61 6.30
C ILE A 66 -7.94 -14.57 5.15
N LYS A 67 -6.95 -14.27 4.29
CA LYS A 67 -6.55 -15.13 3.18
C LYS A 67 -6.06 -16.50 3.67
N GLU A 68 -5.22 -16.53 4.69
CA GLU A 68 -4.73 -17.77 5.30
C GLU A 68 -5.87 -18.62 5.87
N LYS A 69 -6.79 -18.01 6.63
CA LYS A 69 -7.99 -18.70 7.14
C LYS A 69 -8.87 -19.24 6.02
N LYS A 70 -9.06 -18.48 4.94
CA LYS A 70 -9.86 -18.90 3.78
C LYS A 70 -9.24 -20.09 3.08
N ILE A 71 -7.92 -20.10 2.91
CA ILE A 71 -7.19 -21.25 2.35
C ILE A 71 -7.33 -22.47 3.26
N GLY A 72 -7.14 -22.30 4.58
CA GLY A 72 -7.30 -23.39 5.54
C GLY A 72 -8.69 -24.02 5.51
N ALA A 73 -9.74 -23.20 5.49
CA ALA A 73 -11.13 -23.67 5.38
C ALA A 73 -11.40 -24.40 4.07
N PHE A 74 -10.86 -23.90 2.95
CA PHE A 74 -10.97 -24.55 1.65
C PHE A 74 -10.28 -25.92 1.63
N MET A 75 -9.05 -26.00 2.12
CA MET A 75 -8.29 -27.26 2.20
C MET A 75 -9.00 -28.28 3.09
N PHE A 76 -9.53 -27.86 4.23
CA PHE A 76 -10.30 -28.73 5.12
C PHE A 76 -11.54 -29.29 4.42
N GLY A 77 -12.33 -28.43 3.76
CA GLY A 77 -13.51 -28.87 3.00
C GLY A 77 -13.18 -29.86 1.89
N PHE A 78 -12.09 -29.61 1.14
CA PHE A 78 -11.62 -30.51 0.08
C PHE A 78 -11.19 -31.87 0.63
N CYS A 79 -10.44 -31.91 1.74
CA CYS A 79 -10.05 -33.16 2.40
C CYS A 79 -11.27 -33.97 2.87
N VAL A 80 -12.26 -33.32 3.50
CA VAL A 80 -13.50 -34.00 3.93
C VAL A 80 -14.23 -34.61 2.73
N ALA A 81 -14.34 -33.86 1.62
CA ALA A 81 -14.98 -34.35 0.41
C ALA A 81 -14.27 -35.58 -0.18
N LEU A 82 -12.93 -35.59 -0.22
CA LEU A 82 -12.17 -36.74 -0.70
C LEU A 82 -12.37 -37.98 0.17
N VAL A 83 -12.34 -37.82 1.50
CA VAL A 83 -12.55 -38.93 2.44
C VAL A 83 -13.95 -39.53 2.29
N LEU A 84 -14.99 -38.69 2.16
CA LEU A 84 -16.36 -39.15 1.93
C LEU A 84 -16.48 -39.91 0.60
N ASN A 85 -15.88 -39.40 -0.48
CA ASN A 85 -15.89 -40.09 -1.77
C ASN A 85 -15.17 -41.45 -1.71
N MET A 86 -14.02 -41.52 -1.05
CA MET A 86 -13.27 -42.78 -0.88
C MET A 86 -14.08 -43.80 -0.06
N ALA A 87 -14.73 -43.37 1.03
CA ALA A 87 -15.57 -44.24 1.84
C ALA A 87 -16.76 -44.79 1.05
N ILE A 88 -17.42 -43.95 0.24
CA ILE A 88 -18.51 -44.38 -0.64
C ILE A 88 -18.01 -45.41 -1.65
N PHE A 89 -16.85 -45.17 -2.28
CA PHE A 89 -16.26 -46.11 -3.23
C PHE A 89 -15.97 -47.48 -2.59
N VAL A 90 -15.44 -47.51 -1.37
CA VAL A 90 -15.14 -48.76 -0.64
C VAL A 90 -16.41 -49.48 -0.15
N LEU A 91 -17.49 -48.75 0.16
CA LEU A 91 -18.74 -49.35 0.65
C LEU A 91 -19.64 -49.88 -0.47
N PHE A 92 -19.54 -49.35 -1.69
CA PHE A 92 -20.45 -49.64 -2.80
C PHE A 92 -19.78 -50.29 -4.03
N MET A 93 -18.47 -50.56 -3.99
CA MET A 93 -17.77 -51.47 -4.93
C MET A 93 -17.27 -52.70 -4.19
#